data_AF-A0A819WF39-F1
#
_entry.id   AF-A0A819WF39-F1
#
_cell.length_a   1.000
_cell.length_b   1.000
_cell.length_c   1.000
_cell.angle_alpha   90.00
_cell.angle_beta   90.00
_cell.angle_gamma   90.00
#
_symmetry.space_group_name_H-M   'P 1'
#
loop_
_entity.id
_entity.type
_entity.pdbx_description
1 polymer ?
#
loop_
_entity_poly.entity_id
_entity_poly.type
_entity_poly.pdbx_seq_one_letter_code
_entity_poly.pdbx_strand_id
1 'polypeptide(L)'
;MYFMFCLVVIIFVVDSITVKHQFKDHHPFTIDNNTLKSDGKSLDKFMLIPSIGYESNNESDMFTVIVNGWYYEPLNPSLLQNIIQLSLHTALDLFDSSTALSKQEREERLGPFFVRDIKQHRIQIKLSNSISHIVTTDDNGRFHEKIIIKISDELTIKGNVLKYIASDDDYHEQGNEGFIYLMNKKSKIGCSIISDIDDTIKISEVPDKKKLAINTFKKDFKAVSGINHI
;
A
#
# COMPACT_ATOMS: atom_id res chain seq x y z
N MET A 1 -6.95 11.76 5.53
CA MET A 1 -7.03 10.34 5.92
C MET A 1 -6.09 9.99 7.08
N TYR A 2 -4.84 10.51 7.11
CA TYR A 2 -3.92 10.38 8.27
C TYR A 2 -4.52 10.83 9.61
N PHE A 3 -5.28 11.93 9.62
CA PHE A 3 -5.90 12.46 10.84
C PHE A 3 -6.90 11.46 11.47
N MET A 4 -7.59 10.66 10.65
CA MET A 4 -8.62 9.73 11.13
C MET A 4 -8.02 8.46 11.73
N PHE A 5 -6.85 8.02 11.26
CA PHE A 5 -6.17 6.84 11.80
C PHE A 5 -5.24 7.17 12.97
N CYS A 6 -4.58 8.33 12.98
CA CYS A 6 -4.01 8.87 14.21
C CYS A 6 -5.10 9.00 15.27
N LEU A 7 -6.30 9.45 14.91
CA LEU A 7 -7.44 9.47 15.83
C LEU A 7 -7.84 8.06 16.27
N VAL A 8 -7.86 7.04 15.40
CA VAL A 8 -8.16 5.65 15.82
C VAL A 8 -7.09 5.09 16.74
N VAL A 9 -5.80 5.26 16.45
CA VAL A 9 -4.70 4.82 17.32
C VAL A 9 -4.68 5.62 18.62
N ILE A 10 -4.91 6.93 18.57
CA ILE A 10 -5.04 7.80 19.76
C ILE A 10 -6.30 7.44 20.55
N ILE A 11 -7.45 7.16 19.94
CA ILE A 11 -8.67 6.70 20.60
C ILE A 11 -8.41 5.34 21.26
N PHE A 12 -7.78 4.40 20.57
CA PHE A 12 -7.42 3.10 21.15
C PHE A 12 -6.42 3.23 22.31
N VAL A 13 -5.42 4.13 22.20
CA VAL A 13 -4.44 4.39 23.26
C VAL A 13 -5.08 5.14 24.43
N VAL A 14 -5.91 6.15 24.17
CA VAL A 14 -6.60 6.96 25.19
C VAL A 14 -7.65 6.14 25.92
N ASP A 15 -8.49 5.35 25.23
CA ASP A 15 -9.45 4.44 25.86
C ASP A 15 -8.73 3.36 26.69
N SER A 16 -7.60 2.83 26.22
CA SER A 16 -6.78 1.88 26.99
C SER A 16 -6.12 2.53 28.22
N ILE A 17 -5.83 3.83 28.18
CA ILE A 17 -5.35 4.60 29.35
C ILE A 17 -6.50 4.92 30.31
N THR A 18 -7.70 5.21 29.81
CA THR A 18 -8.90 5.43 30.65
C THR A 18 -9.33 4.15 31.38
N VAL A 19 -9.14 2.97 30.76
CA VAL A 19 -9.35 1.67 31.40
C VAL A 19 -8.25 1.34 32.43
N LYS A 20 -7.07 1.97 32.35
CA LYS A 20 -5.94 1.72 33.28
C LYS A 20 -6.10 2.28 34.70
N HIS A 21 -7.24 2.88 35.05
CA HIS A 21 -7.50 3.23 36.46
C HIS A 21 -7.86 2.03 37.36
N GLN A 22 -7.86 0.80 36.84
CA GLN A 22 -8.17 -0.42 37.62
C GLN A 22 -7.06 -1.47 37.76
N PHE A 23 -5.86 -1.28 37.20
CA PHE A 23 -4.78 -2.27 37.35
C PHE A 23 -3.50 -1.62 37.90
N LYS A 24 -3.37 -1.67 39.22
CA LYS A 24 -2.07 -1.60 39.90
C LYS A 24 -1.50 -3.01 39.98
N ASP A 25 -0.18 -3.06 39.98
CA ASP A 25 0.67 -4.25 39.93
C ASP A 25 0.85 -4.74 38.50
N HIS A 26 2.02 -4.49 37.90
CA HIS A 26 2.80 -5.44 37.10
C HIS A 26 4.24 -4.88 36.92
N HIS A 27 5.20 -5.80 36.91
CA HIS A 27 6.65 -5.59 36.96
C HIS A 27 7.22 -4.69 35.85
N PRO A 28 8.39 -4.06 36.07
CA PRO A 28 9.08 -3.27 35.05
C PRO A 28 9.47 -4.15 33.86
N PHE A 29 8.92 -3.83 32.69
CA PHE A 29 9.25 -4.46 31.42
C PHE A 29 10.59 -3.87 30.93
N THR A 30 11.64 -4.69 30.89
CA THR A 30 12.92 -4.30 30.31
C THR A 30 12.87 -4.54 28.81
N ILE A 31 12.94 -3.46 28.01
CA ILE A 31 13.02 -3.55 26.54
C ILE A 31 14.49 -3.81 26.18
N ASP A 32 14.78 -5.01 25.67
CA ASP A 32 16.06 -5.32 25.06
C ASP A 32 16.12 -4.71 23.65
N ASN A 33 17.00 -3.72 23.46
CA ASN A 33 17.16 -3.00 22.20
C ASN A 33 17.88 -3.82 21.10
N ASN A 34 18.34 -5.03 21.40
CA ASN A 34 19.12 -5.84 20.45
C ASN A 34 18.31 -6.85 19.63
N THR A 35 17.00 -6.99 19.86
CA THR A 35 16.18 -8.07 19.25
C THR A 35 15.46 -7.70 17.93
N LEU A 36 15.76 -6.54 17.33
CA LEU A 36 15.10 -6.05 16.10
C LEU A 36 16.09 -5.75 14.97
N LYS A 37 17.01 -6.69 14.71
CA LYS A 37 17.62 -6.82 13.39
C LYS A 37 16.85 -7.91 12.64
N SER A 38 15.70 -7.56 12.06
CA SER A 38 15.13 -8.39 11.01
C SER A 38 16.04 -8.27 9.78
N ASP A 39 16.28 -9.38 9.09
CA ASP A 39 17.06 -9.43 7.86
C ASP A 39 16.43 -8.50 6.82
N GLY A 40 16.98 -7.29 6.74
CA GLY A 40 16.39 -6.13 6.09
C GLY A 40 16.26 -6.32 4.58
N LYS A 41 15.15 -6.91 4.13
CA LYS A 41 14.57 -6.47 2.87
C LYS A 41 14.03 -5.07 3.11
N SER A 42 14.80 -4.07 2.65
CA SER A 42 14.31 -2.71 2.50
C SER A 42 12.94 -2.79 1.86
N LEU A 43 11.91 -2.23 2.51
CA LEU A 43 10.66 -1.95 1.80
C LEU A 43 11.04 -1.14 0.56
N ASP A 44 10.59 -1.58 -0.61
CA ASP A 44 10.84 -0.82 -1.82
C ASP A 44 10.21 0.56 -1.65
N LYS A 45 10.98 1.63 -1.91
CA LYS A 45 10.53 3.01 -1.74
C LYS A 45 9.32 3.39 -2.63
N PHE A 46 8.96 2.51 -3.55
CA PHE A 46 7.87 2.67 -4.51
C PHE A 46 6.78 1.64 -4.28
N MET A 47 5.54 2.11 -4.13
CA MET A 47 4.36 1.30 -4.38
C MET A 47 3.69 1.77 -5.66
N LEU A 48 3.78 0.95 -6.71
CA LEU A 48 3.14 1.23 -8.00
C LEU A 48 1.74 0.62 -8.00
N ILE A 49 0.76 1.43 -8.38
CA ILE A 49 -0.65 1.03 -8.38
C ILE A 49 -1.02 0.70 -9.83
N PRO A 50 -1.46 -0.54 -10.12
CA PRO A 50 -1.88 -0.89 -11.46
C PRO A 50 -2.97 0.06 -11.97
N SER A 51 -2.90 0.39 -13.26
CA SER A 51 -3.85 1.33 -13.86
C SER A 51 -4.32 0.89 -15.23
N ILE A 52 -5.10 1.74 -15.87
CA ILE A 52 -5.69 1.50 -17.19
C ILE A 52 -5.11 2.47 -18.21
N GLY A 53 -4.98 1.99 -19.45
CA GLY A 53 -4.74 2.82 -20.62
C GLY A 53 -5.89 2.66 -21.60
N TYR A 54 -6.25 3.72 -22.31
CA TYR A 54 -7.36 3.68 -23.27
C TYR A 54 -6.99 4.43 -24.55
N GLU A 55 -7.54 3.98 -25.68
CA GLU A 55 -7.33 4.65 -26.95
C GLU A 55 -7.80 6.12 -26.90
N SER A 56 -6.95 7.02 -27.39
CA SER A 56 -7.29 8.43 -27.60
C SER A 56 -8.37 8.56 -28.68
N ASN A 57 -9.23 9.57 -28.53
CA ASN A 57 -10.40 9.74 -29.39
C ASN A 57 -10.07 10.11 -30.84
N ASN A 58 -8.86 10.63 -31.11
CA ASN A 58 -8.59 11.35 -32.34
C ASN A 58 -7.69 10.59 -33.34
N GLU A 59 -6.99 9.53 -32.92
CA GLU A 59 -6.01 8.83 -33.77
C GLU A 59 -6.03 7.32 -33.49
N SER A 60 -5.91 6.51 -34.55
CA SER A 60 -5.64 5.08 -34.40
C SER A 60 -4.25 4.90 -33.79
N ASP A 61 -4.12 3.96 -32.85
CA ASP A 61 -2.85 3.57 -32.21
C ASP A 61 -2.28 4.54 -31.16
N MET A 62 -2.98 5.64 -30.87
CA MET A 62 -2.65 6.53 -29.75
C MET A 62 -3.42 6.11 -28.51
N PHE A 63 -2.73 5.96 -27.39
CA PHE A 63 -3.30 5.61 -26.09
C PHE A 63 -2.96 6.68 -25.06
N THR A 64 -3.95 7.04 -24.25
CA THR A 64 -3.71 7.73 -22.98
C THR A 64 -3.50 6.66 -21.93
N VAL A 65 -2.28 6.57 -21.39
CA VAL A 65 -1.95 5.69 -20.28
C VAL A 65 -1.85 6.49 -19.00
N ILE A 66 -2.27 5.88 -17.90
CA ILE A 66 -2.21 6.50 -16.57
C ILE A 66 -1.16 5.76 -15.76
N VAL A 67 -0.23 6.50 -15.18
CA VAL A 67 0.71 5.97 -14.19
C VAL A 67 0.39 6.51 -12.81
N ASN A 68 0.37 5.62 -11.83
CA ASN A 68 0.04 5.93 -10.44
C ASN A 68 1.04 5.27 -9.50
N GLY A 69 1.41 5.98 -8.45
CA GLY A 69 2.18 5.38 -7.40
C GLY A 69 2.31 6.25 -6.17
N TRP A 70 2.99 5.69 -5.19
CA TRP A 70 3.33 6.31 -3.92
C TRP A 70 4.81 6.12 -3.67
N TYR A 71 5.50 7.24 -3.43
CA TYR A 71 6.90 7.30 -3.08
C TYR A 71 7.03 7.68 -1.61
N TYR A 72 7.65 6.79 -0.85
CA TYR A 72 7.76 6.93 0.60
C TYR A 72 9.06 6.31 1.09
N GLU A 73 9.47 6.71 2.29
CA GLU A 73 10.56 6.06 3.00
C GLU A 73 10.06 5.46 4.31
N PRO A 74 10.47 4.23 4.67
CA PRO A 74 10.27 3.72 6.01
C PRO A 74 10.84 4.72 7.02
N LEU A 75 10.06 5.05 8.03
CA LEU A 75 10.58 5.82 9.14
C LEU A 75 11.57 4.93 9.90
N ASN A 76 12.77 5.46 10.19
CA ASN A 76 13.69 4.79 11.09
C ASN A 76 12.99 4.56 12.44
N PRO A 77 13.01 3.34 12.99
CA PRO A 77 12.29 3.00 14.21
C PRO A 77 12.75 3.91 15.35
N SER A 78 11.95 4.94 15.62
CA SER A 78 12.15 5.80 16.77
C SER A 78 11.56 5.13 18.02
N LEU A 79 12.01 5.55 19.21
CA LEU A 79 11.42 5.09 20.48
C LEU A 79 9.90 5.24 20.48
N LEU A 80 9.37 6.32 19.89
CA LEU A 80 7.93 6.57 19.79
C LEU A 80 7.23 5.52 18.90
N GLN A 81 7.83 5.12 17.79
CA GLN A 81 7.25 4.10 16.92
C GLN A 81 7.23 2.73 17.58
N ASN A 82 8.31 2.37 18.28
CA ASN A 82 8.34 1.13 19.05
C ASN A 82 7.23 1.13 20.13
N ILE A 83 6.98 2.26 20.78
CA ILE A 83 5.87 2.42 21.73
C ILE A 83 4.52 2.26 21.04
N ILE A 84 4.30 2.90 19.88
CA ILE A 84 3.03 2.80 19.15
C ILE A 84 2.79 1.35 18.68
N GLN A 85 3.80 0.71 18.09
CA GLN A 85 3.72 -0.68 17.66
C GLN A 85 3.45 -1.62 18.83
N LEU A 86 4.16 -1.46 19.95
CA LEU A 86 3.93 -2.26 21.16
C LEU A 86 2.52 -2.05 21.72
N SER A 87 2.06 -0.79 21.75
CA SER A 87 0.71 -0.45 22.23
C SER A 87 -0.37 -1.07 21.34
N LEU A 88 -0.17 -1.03 20.01
CA LEU A 88 -1.08 -1.64 19.06
C LEU A 88 -1.09 -3.17 19.21
N HIS A 89 0.07 -3.81 19.33
CA HIS A 89 0.14 -5.25 19.60
C HIS A 89 -0.58 -5.62 20.89
N THR A 90 -0.32 -4.88 21.97
CA THR A 90 -0.96 -5.11 23.27
C THR A 90 -2.48 -4.96 23.18
N ALA A 91 -2.96 -3.89 22.54
CA ALA A 91 -4.40 -3.68 22.36
C ALA A 91 -5.04 -4.80 21.53
N LEU A 92 -4.38 -5.21 20.44
CA LEU A 92 -4.86 -6.29 19.58
C LEU A 92 -4.84 -7.66 20.29
N ASP A 93 -3.90 -7.90 21.21
CA ASP A 93 -3.82 -9.12 22.02
C ASP A 93 -4.86 -9.14 23.15
N LEU A 94 -5.19 -7.99 23.73
CA LEU A 94 -6.32 -7.85 24.66
C LEU A 94 -7.66 -8.15 24.00
N PHE A 95 -7.76 -7.87 22.70
CA PHE A 95 -8.99 -8.04 21.93
C PHE A 95 -9.21 -9.45 21.43
N ASP A 96 -8.13 -10.18 21.14
CA ASP A 96 -8.13 -11.55 20.68
C ASP A 96 -6.74 -12.12 20.99
N SER A 97 -6.59 -13.13 21.85
CA SER A 97 -5.27 -13.68 22.13
C SER A 97 -4.75 -14.60 21.02
N SER A 98 -5.59 -14.95 20.03
CA SER A 98 -5.20 -15.77 18.90
C SER A 98 -4.48 -14.92 17.84
N THR A 99 -3.44 -15.48 17.24
CA THR A 99 -2.75 -14.89 16.08
C THR A 99 -2.52 -15.99 15.06
N ALA A 100 -3.05 -15.83 13.86
CA ALA A 100 -2.76 -16.73 12.75
C ALA A 100 -1.47 -16.32 12.02
N LEU A 101 -1.16 -15.02 12.05
CA LEU A 101 0.00 -14.44 11.39
C LEU A 101 1.27 -14.60 12.23
N SER A 102 2.38 -14.83 11.53
CA SER A 102 3.73 -14.72 12.08
C SER A 102 4.08 -13.28 12.47
N LYS A 103 5.14 -13.10 13.26
CA LYS A 103 5.64 -11.76 13.62
C LYS A 103 5.97 -10.94 12.36
N GLN A 104 6.63 -11.55 11.38
CA GLN A 104 7.03 -10.89 10.14
C GLN A 104 5.82 -10.41 9.33
N GLU A 105 4.80 -11.25 9.12
CA GLU A 105 3.60 -10.85 8.35
C GLU A 105 2.85 -9.69 9.01
N ARG A 106 2.86 -9.62 10.35
CA ARG A 106 2.26 -8.48 11.07
C ARG A 106 3.06 -7.20 10.85
N GLU A 107 4.39 -7.29 10.94
CA GLU A 107 5.29 -6.16 10.68
C GLU A 107 5.15 -5.67 9.23
N GLU A 108 5.07 -6.57 8.25
CA GLU A 108 4.84 -6.23 6.85
C GLU A 108 3.51 -5.50 6.64
N ARG A 109 2.43 -5.94 7.30
CA ARG A 109 1.11 -5.27 7.21
C ARG A 109 1.07 -3.92 7.93
N LEU A 110 1.86 -3.77 8.98
CA LEU A 110 1.95 -2.51 9.74
C LEU A 110 2.91 -1.51 9.10
N GLY A 111 3.92 -1.98 8.37
CA GLY A 111 4.96 -1.17 7.75
C GLY A 111 4.45 0.06 7.02
N PRO A 112 3.46 -0.06 6.11
CA PRO A 112 2.89 1.08 5.37
C PRO A 112 2.28 2.18 6.25
N PHE A 113 1.98 1.93 7.52
CA PHE A 113 1.48 2.96 8.44
C PHE A 113 2.60 3.76 9.12
N PHE A 114 3.84 3.31 8.98
CA PHE A 114 5.04 3.90 9.60
C PHE A 114 6.03 4.38 8.53
N VAL A 115 5.51 5.06 7.52
CA VAL A 115 6.31 5.63 6.45
C VAL A 115 6.22 7.15 6.45
N ARG A 116 7.22 7.78 5.85
CA ARG A 116 7.24 9.19 5.55
C ARG A 116 6.97 9.37 4.06
N ASP A 117 5.92 10.12 3.75
CA ASP A 117 5.66 10.58 2.38
C ASP A 117 6.81 11.48 1.91
N ILE A 118 7.41 11.16 0.75
CA ILE A 118 8.48 11.98 0.17
C ILE A 118 7.85 12.91 -0.89
N LYS A 119 7.78 14.19 -0.55
CA LYS A 119 7.09 15.23 -1.32
C LYS A 119 8.00 15.86 -2.35
N GLN A 120 7.42 16.39 -3.43
CA GLN A 120 8.13 17.15 -4.46
C GLN A 120 9.33 16.39 -5.05
N HIS A 121 9.26 15.06 -5.04
CA HIS A 121 10.33 14.18 -5.50
C HIS A 121 10.13 13.85 -6.97
N ARG A 122 11.22 13.80 -7.74
CA ARG A 122 11.17 13.52 -9.17
C ARG A 122 11.29 12.02 -9.42
N ILE A 123 10.29 11.49 -10.11
CA ILE A 123 10.17 10.08 -10.46
C ILE A 123 10.30 9.96 -11.97
N GLN A 124 11.26 9.17 -12.43
CA GLN A 124 11.40 8.83 -13.82
C GLN A 124 10.51 7.62 -14.15
N ILE A 125 9.62 7.79 -15.10
CA ILE A 125 8.73 6.76 -15.65
C ILE A 125 9.27 6.37 -17.02
N LYS A 126 9.64 5.10 -17.19
CA LYS A 126 10.18 4.55 -18.42
C LYS A 126 9.23 3.51 -19.00
N LEU A 127 8.66 3.81 -20.16
CA LEU A 127 7.72 2.93 -20.89
C LEU A 127 8.46 2.11 -21.97
N SER A 128 9.53 2.68 -22.52
CA SER A 128 10.47 2.02 -23.43
C SER A 128 11.85 2.70 -23.32
N ASN A 129 12.82 2.34 -24.17
CA ASN A 129 14.10 3.05 -24.23
C ASN A 129 13.98 4.48 -24.78
N SER A 130 12.98 4.74 -25.62
CA SER A 130 12.74 6.03 -26.28
C SER A 130 11.69 6.89 -25.56
N ILE A 131 10.86 6.28 -24.71
CA ILE A 131 9.76 6.96 -24.02
C ILE A 131 10.06 6.96 -22.53
N SER A 132 10.52 8.11 -22.06
CA SER A 132 10.64 8.44 -20.64
C SER A 132 9.85 9.70 -20.30
N HIS A 133 9.38 9.77 -19.06
CA HIS A 133 8.65 10.91 -18.54
C HIS A 133 9.08 11.16 -17.10
N ILE A 134 9.09 12.41 -16.67
CA ILE A 134 9.43 12.78 -15.29
C ILE A 134 8.18 13.35 -14.65
N VAL A 135 7.75 12.73 -13.55
CA VAL A 135 6.63 13.18 -12.75
C VAL A 135 7.12 13.56 -11.35
N THR A 136 6.48 14.55 -10.73
CA THR A 136 6.81 14.98 -9.37
C THR A 136 5.73 14.50 -8.39
N THR A 137 6.14 14.07 -7.20
CA THR A 137 5.21 13.67 -6.15
C THR A 137 4.52 14.86 -5.49
N ASP A 138 3.27 14.67 -5.10
CA ASP A 138 2.46 15.65 -4.38
C ASP A 138 2.84 15.75 -2.88
N ASP A 139 2.07 16.52 -2.13
CA ASP A 139 2.29 16.71 -0.69
C ASP A 139 2.05 15.46 0.17
N ASN A 140 1.56 14.37 -0.42
CA ASN A 140 1.35 13.06 0.20
C ASN A 140 2.27 11.99 -0.43
N GLY A 141 3.32 12.42 -1.15
CA GLY A 141 4.27 11.51 -1.79
C GLY A 141 3.67 10.71 -2.96
N ARG A 142 2.48 11.07 -3.45
CA ARG A 142 1.81 10.37 -4.54
C ARG A 142 2.12 11.02 -5.87
N PHE A 143 2.09 10.23 -6.93
CA PHE A 143 2.13 10.76 -8.29
C PHE A 143 1.02 10.14 -9.14
N HIS A 144 0.47 10.96 -10.03
CA HIS A 144 -0.57 10.60 -10.99
C HIS A 144 -0.28 11.35 -12.28
N GLU A 145 -0.01 10.65 -13.37
CA GLU A 145 0.33 11.28 -14.65
C GLU A 145 -0.38 10.61 -15.82
N LYS A 146 -0.78 11.41 -16.81
CA LYS A 146 -1.41 10.95 -18.04
C LYS A 146 -0.43 11.13 -19.19
N ILE A 147 0.04 10.02 -19.72
CA ILE A 147 1.02 10.00 -20.81
C ILE A 147 0.30 9.57 -22.08
N ILE A 148 0.38 10.39 -23.12
CA ILE A 148 -0.10 10.01 -24.45
C ILE A 148 1.05 9.29 -25.15
N ILE A 149 0.81 8.05 -25.54
CA ILE A 149 1.79 7.21 -26.25
C ILE A 149 1.21 6.69 -27.55
N LYS A 150 2.09 6.48 -28.52
CA LYS A 150 1.80 5.66 -29.69
C LYS A 150 2.21 4.23 -29.40
N ILE A 151 1.35 3.26 -29.70
CA ILE A 151 1.74 1.85 -29.62
C ILE A 151 2.78 1.56 -30.72
N SER A 152 3.93 1.02 -30.31
CA SER A 152 5.04 0.66 -31.18
C SER A 152 5.72 -0.61 -30.66
N ASP A 153 6.58 -1.21 -31.49
CA ASP A 153 7.31 -2.44 -31.17
C ASP A 153 8.34 -2.26 -30.03
N GLU A 154 8.66 -1.02 -29.65
CA GLU A 154 9.61 -0.72 -28.57
C GLU A 154 8.97 -0.84 -27.17
N LEU A 155 7.64 -0.86 -27.09
CA LEU A 155 6.90 -1.03 -25.84
C LEU A 155 6.85 -2.50 -25.45
N THR A 156 7.05 -2.79 -24.16
CA THR A 156 6.91 -4.16 -23.66
C THR A 156 5.45 -4.44 -23.33
N ILE A 157 4.71 -4.99 -24.31
CA ILE A 157 3.29 -5.35 -24.18
C ILE A 157 3.14 -6.87 -24.21
N LYS A 158 2.52 -7.45 -23.18
CA LYS A 158 2.16 -8.87 -23.12
C LYS A 158 0.64 -9.01 -23.03
N GLY A 159 0.01 -9.48 -24.12
CA GLY A 159 -1.45 -9.48 -24.23
C GLY A 159 -1.98 -8.04 -24.27
N ASN A 160 -2.74 -7.64 -23.25
CA ASN A 160 -3.23 -6.27 -23.07
C ASN A 160 -2.52 -5.53 -21.92
N VAL A 161 -1.37 -6.01 -21.44
CA VAL A 161 -0.65 -5.40 -20.33
C VAL A 161 0.61 -4.73 -20.85
N LEU A 162 0.68 -3.41 -20.70
CA LEU A 162 1.88 -2.61 -20.90
C LEU A 162 2.68 -2.56 -19.59
N LYS A 163 3.96 -2.91 -19.66
CA LYS A 163 4.90 -2.77 -18.54
C LYS A 163 5.60 -1.41 -18.59
N TYR A 164 5.91 -0.88 -17.42
CA TYR A 164 6.77 0.30 -17.27
C TYR A 164 7.68 0.14 -16.05
N ILE A 165 8.75 0.92 -16.00
CA ILE A 165 9.63 1.03 -14.84
C ILE A 165 9.46 2.42 -14.24
N ALA A 166 9.32 2.51 -12.93
CA ALA A 166 9.42 3.76 -12.19
C ALA A 166 10.68 3.75 -11.32
N SER A 167 11.53 4.74 -11.47
CA SER A 167 12.76 4.89 -10.70
C SER A 167 12.89 6.28 -10.12
N ASP A 168 13.71 6.38 -9.07
CA ASP A 168 14.14 7.66 -8.54
C ASP A 168 15.04 8.34 -9.58
N ASP A 169 14.70 9.57 -9.98
CA ASP A 169 15.48 10.32 -10.99
C ASP A 169 16.89 10.66 -10.48
N ASP A 170 17.06 10.78 -9.16
CA ASP A 170 18.33 11.19 -8.55
C ASP A 170 19.31 10.03 -8.33
N TYR A 171 18.80 8.79 -8.20
CA TYR A 171 19.61 7.67 -7.72
C TYR A 171 20.02 6.62 -8.77
N HIS A 172 19.56 6.72 -10.02
CA HIS A 172 19.86 5.73 -11.08
C HIS A 172 19.72 4.26 -10.64
N GLU A 173 18.90 4.01 -9.61
CA GLU A 173 18.65 2.67 -9.08
C GLU A 173 17.80 1.86 -10.04
N GLN A 174 17.83 0.53 -9.89
CA GLN A 174 16.88 -0.34 -10.58
C GLN A 174 15.46 0.02 -10.11
N GLY A 175 14.67 0.62 -10.99
CA GLY A 175 13.30 1.00 -10.68
C GLY A 175 12.37 -0.19 -10.50
N ASN A 176 11.18 0.09 -9.98
CA ASN A 176 10.12 -0.90 -9.78
C ASN A 176 9.30 -1.08 -11.05
N GLU A 177 8.89 -2.33 -11.32
CA GLU A 177 8.00 -2.66 -12.43
C GLU A 177 6.55 -2.35 -12.09
N GLY A 178 5.89 -1.60 -12.98
CA GLY A 178 4.47 -1.31 -12.92
C GLY A 178 3.72 -1.83 -14.15
N PHE A 179 2.40 -1.91 -14.04
CA PHE A 179 1.53 -2.50 -15.06
C PHE A 179 0.36 -1.58 -15.42
N ILE A 180 0.09 -1.47 -16.72
CA ILE A 180 -1.03 -0.72 -17.27
C ILE A 180 -1.85 -1.65 -18.17
N TYR A 181 -3.12 -1.82 -17.84
CA TYR A 181 -4.06 -2.63 -18.62
C TYR A 181 -4.66 -1.80 -19.75
N LEU A 182 -4.32 -2.13 -20.98
CA LEU A 182 -4.77 -1.44 -22.20
C LEU A 182 -6.18 -1.90 -22.58
N MET A 183 -7.09 -0.94 -22.69
CA MET A 183 -8.45 -1.08 -23.20
C MET A 183 -8.51 -0.59 -24.64
N ASN A 184 -8.68 -1.51 -25.59
CA ASN A 184 -8.82 -1.15 -27.00
C ASN A 184 -10.28 -0.81 -27.36
N LYS A 185 -10.50 -0.15 -28.51
CA LYS A 185 -11.84 0.23 -28.98
C LYS A 185 -12.78 -0.97 -29.20
N LYS A 186 -12.25 -2.15 -29.54
CA LYS A 186 -13.04 -3.38 -29.70
C LYS A 186 -13.53 -3.91 -28.33
N SER A 187 -12.81 -3.63 -27.26
CA SER A 187 -13.18 -3.92 -25.87
C SER A 187 -14.16 -2.91 -25.25
N LYS A 188 -14.59 -1.87 -25.98
CA LYS A 188 -15.64 -0.93 -25.51
C LYS A 188 -17.00 -1.61 -25.29
N ILE A 189 -17.21 -2.79 -25.86
CA ILE A 189 -18.33 -3.68 -25.53
C ILE A 189 -17.84 -4.61 -24.42
N GLY A 190 -17.77 -4.09 -23.20
CA GLY A 190 -17.32 -4.83 -22.03
C GLY A 190 -18.00 -4.30 -20.77
N CYS A 191 -18.40 -5.20 -19.88
CA CYS A 191 -18.87 -4.83 -18.55
C CYS A 191 -17.65 -4.65 -17.65
N SER A 192 -17.43 -3.43 -17.15
CA SER A 192 -16.49 -3.21 -16.06
C SER A 192 -17.22 -3.48 -14.75
N ILE A 193 -16.74 -4.48 -13.99
CA ILE A 193 -17.25 -4.79 -12.67
C ILE A 193 -16.28 -4.15 -11.68
N ILE A 194 -16.70 -3.06 -11.05
CA ILE A 194 -15.94 -2.41 -9.98
C ILE A 194 -16.44 -3.01 -8.68
N SER A 195 -15.57 -3.74 -8.01
CA SER A 195 -15.84 -4.32 -6.70
C SER A 195 -15.04 -3.58 -5.64
N ASP A 196 -15.66 -3.32 -4.50
CA ASP A 196 -14.91 -3.06 -3.29
C ASP A 196 -14.13 -4.32 -2.87
N ILE A 197 -13.14 -4.17 -2.01
CA ILE A 197 -12.37 -5.28 -1.44
C ILE A 197 -13.00 -5.70 -0.12
N ASP A 198 -13.20 -4.74 0.78
CA ASP A 198 -13.61 -5.00 2.14
C ASP A 198 -15.08 -5.42 2.23
N ASP A 199 -15.34 -6.51 2.93
CA ASP A 199 -16.62 -7.20 3.06
C ASP A 199 -17.31 -7.61 1.74
N THR A 200 -16.61 -7.47 0.60
CA THR A 200 -17.04 -7.97 -0.71
C THR A 200 -16.17 -9.14 -1.17
N ILE A 201 -14.85 -8.97 -1.13
CA ILE A 201 -13.87 -10.01 -1.50
C ILE A 201 -13.24 -10.62 -0.24
N LYS A 202 -12.96 -9.78 0.75
CA LYS A 202 -12.33 -10.15 2.03
C LYS A 202 -13.31 -9.94 3.18
N ILE A 203 -13.43 -10.89 4.09
CA ILE A 203 -14.13 -10.69 5.36
C ILE A 203 -13.28 -9.78 6.24
N SER A 204 -13.71 -8.53 6.42
CA SER A 204 -13.00 -7.56 7.25
C SER A 204 -13.85 -6.99 8.39
N GLU A 205 -15.18 -7.01 8.29
CA GLU A 205 -16.13 -6.49 9.27
C GLU A 205 -15.98 -4.97 9.50
N VAL A 206 -15.96 -4.19 8.41
CA VAL A 206 -15.74 -2.73 8.38
C VAL A 206 -16.56 -1.92 9.41
N PRO A 207 -17.84 -2.26 9.68
CA PRO A 207 -18.63 -1.55 10.69
C PRO A 207 -18.11 -1.70 12.12
N ASP A 208 -17.43 -2.82 12.44
CA ASP A 208 -16.87 -3.10 13.77
C ASP A 208 -15.35 -2.83 13.76
N LYS A 209 -14.94 -1.68 14.30
CA LYS A 209 -13.53 -1.25 14.28
C LYS A 209 -12.58 -2.20 15.01
N LYS A 210 -13.05 -2.87 16.06
CA LYS A 210 -12.25 -3.86 16.78
C LYS A 210 -12.02 -5.08 15.89
N LYS A 211 -13.08 -5.62 15.29
CA LYS A 211 -12.96 -6.78 14.40
C LYS A 211 -12.19 -6.46 13.13
N LEU A 212 -12.38 -5.29 12.54
CA LEU A 212 -11.60 -4.80 11.40
C LEU A 212 -10.10 -4.81 11.70
N ALA A 213 -9.69 -4.29 12.86
CA ALA A 213 -8.29 -4.28 13.26
C ALA A 213 -7.74 -5.71 13.44
N ILE A 214 -8.49 -6.60 14.11
CA ILE A 214 -8.10 -8.01 14.29
C ILE A 214 -7.98 -8.73 12.94
N ASN A 215 -9.00 -8.64 12.09
CA ASN A 215 -9.04 -9.31 10.79
C ASN A 215 -7.97 -8.78 9.83
N THR A 216 -7.55 -7.51 10.00
CA THR A 216 -6.50 -6.89 9.19
C THR A 216 -5.10 -7.27 9.68
N PHE A 217 -4.85 -7.21 10.98
CA PHE A 217 -3.49 -7.30 11.51
C PHE A 217 -3.15 -8.62 12.21
N LYS A 218 -4.11 -9.54 12.41
CA LYS A 218 -3.86 -10.79 13.16
C LYS A 218 -4.34 -12.06 12.49
N LYS A 219 -5.27 -11.95 11.55
CA LYS A 219 -5.83 -13.11 10.86
C LYS A 219 -5.35 -13.18 9.42
N ASP A 220 -5.34 -14.40 8.91
CA ASP A 220 -5.12 -14.67 7.49
C ASP A 220 -6.20 -14.01 6.65
N PHE A 221 -5.86 -13.79 5.38
CA PHE A 221 -6.87 -13.38 4.42
C PHE A 221 -7.96 -14.45 4.34
N LYS A 222 -9.20 -14.05 4.57
CA LYS A 222 -10.36 -14.92 4.42
C LYS A 222 -11.30 -14.34 3.37
N ALA A 223 -11.45 -15.06 2.27
CA ALA A 223 -12.38 -14.69 1.21
C ALA A 223 -13.82 -14.74 1.71
N VAL A 224 -14.67 -13.85 1.20
CA VAL A 224 -16.13 -13.98 1.36
C VAL A 224 -16.59 -15.26 0.65
N SER A 225 -17.46 -16.03 1.29
CA SER A 225 -17.95 -17.30 0.73
C SER A 225 -18.64 -17.07 -0.61
N GLY A 226 -18.32 -17.87 -1.63
CA GLY A 226 -18.91 -17.77 -2.96
C GLY A 226 -18.07 -16.97 -3.96
N ILE A 227 -17.13 -16.13 -3.52
CA ILE A 227 -16.37 -15.23 -4.41
C ILE A 227 -15.42 -16.00 -5.36
N ASN A 228 -14.98 -17.18 -4.95
CA ASN A 228 -14.10 -18.05 -5.72
C ASN A 228 -14.81 -18.83 -6.85
N HIS A 229 -16.13 -18.68 -6.99
CA HIS A 229 -16.93 -19.31 -8.04
C HIS A 229 -17.30 -18.34 -9.18
N ILE A 230 -16.83 -17.09 -9.09
CA ILE A 230 -17.00 -16.03 -10.10
C ILE A 230 -15.74 -15.96 -10.95
#